data_AF-A0A6I3U8X2-F1
#
_entry.id   AF-A0A6I3U8X2-F1
#
_cell.length_a   1.000
_cell.length_b   1.000
_cell.length_c   1.000
_cell.angle_alpha   90.00
_cell.angle_beta   90.00
_cell.angle_gamma   90.00
#
_symmetry.space_group_name_H-M   'P 1'
#
loop_
_entity.id
_entity.type
_entity.pdbx_description
1 polymer ?
#
loop_
_entity_poly.entity_id
_entity_poly.type
_entity_poly.pdbx_seq_one_letter_code
_entity_poly.pdbx_strand_id
1 'polypeptide(L)'
;SHPDDLFHLFGSNERHLRLMEEELDVVIHARTEIVQVIGEESACEEARQVIQALMVLVNRGMTVGTPDVVTAISMVKNDEIDKFVALYEEEIIKDNTG
;
A
#
# COMPACT_ATOMS: atom_id res chain seq x y z
N SER A 1 0.26 -9.71 -12.96
CA SER A 1 0.20 -10.01 -11.51
C SER A 1 1.04 -11.24 -11.28
N HIS A 2 2.27 -11.06 -10.78
CA HIS A 2 3.13 -12.16 -10.39
C HIS A 2 2.81 -12.53 -8.92
N PRO A 3 2.87 -13.81 -8.52
CA PRO A 3 2.63 -14.21 -7.13
C PRO A 3 3.52 -13.48 -6.12
N ASP A 4 4.70 -13.04 -6.56
CA ASP A 4 5.69 -12.34 -5.73
C ASP A 4 5.28 -10.88 -5.40
N ASP A 5 4.44 -10.24 -6.22
CA ASP A 5 4.03 -8.84 -6.01
C ASP A 5 3.28 -8.68 -4.68
N LEU A 6 2.46 -9.66 -4.32
CA LEU A 6 1.73 -9.70 -3.03
C LEU A 6 2.68 -9.91 -1.85
N PHE A 7 3.74 -10.73 -2.03
CA PHE A 7 4.76 -10.91 -1.00
C PHE A 7 5.52 -9.62 -0.71
N HIS A 8 5.85 -8.86 -1.76
CA HIS A 8 6.51 -7.56 -1.62
C HIS A 8 5.61 -6.52 -0.95
N LEU A 9 4.31 -6.57 -1.21
CA LEU A 9 3.33 -5.65 -0.63
C LEU A 9 3.11 -5.92 0.87
N PHE A 10 2.83 -7.16 1.27
CA PHE A 10 2.46 -7.49 2.65
C PHE A 10 3.66 -7.61 3.60
N GLY A 11 4.87 -7.60 3.04
CA GLY A 11 6.12 -7.64 3.79
C GLY A 11 6.39 -8.98 4.44
N SER A 12 7.62 -9.15 4.93
CA SER A 12 8.05 -10.37 5.62
C SER A 12 7.18 -10.64 6.85
N ASN A 13 6.70 -11.89 6.98
CA ASN A 13 5.81 -12.33 8.06
C ASN A 13 4.52 -11.48 8.18
N GLU A 14 4.01 -10.95 7.06
CA GLU A 14 2.72 -10.23 7.00
C GLU A 14 2.70 -8.92 7.83
N ARG A 15 3.87 -8.33 8.10
CA ARG A 15 3.97 -7.13 8.95
C ARG A 15 3.17 -5.96 8.39
N HIS A 16 3.24 -5.71 7.08
CA HIS A 16 2.51 -4.58 6.49
C HIS A 16 1.00 -4.85 6.48
N LEU A 17 0.61 -6.11 6.26
CA LEU A 17 -0.79 -6.53 6.31
C LEU A 17 -1.39 -6.24 7.69
N ARG A 18 -0.74 -6.70 8.77
CA ARG A 18 -1.23 -6.45 10.14
C ARG A 18 -1.28 -4.98 10.48
N LEU A 19 -0.31 -4.20 10.03
CA LEU A 19 -0.30 -2.76 10.24
C LEU A 19 -1.50 -2.07 9.56
N MET A 20 -1.85 -2.47 8.34
CA MET A 20 -3.02 -1.97 7.64
C MET A 20 -4.32 -2.39 8.34
N GLU A 21 -4.43 -3.64 8.78
CA GLU A 21 -5.58 -4.15 9.54
C GLU A 21 -5.80 -3.37 10.85
N GLU A 22 -4.74 -3.17 11.63
CA GLU A 22 -4.78 -2.47 12.92
C GLU A 22 -5.13 -0.98 12.75
N GLU A 23 -4.53 -0.30 11.77
CA GLU A 23 -4.70 1.14 11.61
C GLU A 23 -6.01 1.55 10.94
N LEU A 24 -6.56 0.71 10.07
CA LEU A 24 -7.77 0.99 9.30
C LEU A 24 -9.01 0.29 9.88
N ASP A 25 -8.85 -0.48 10.96
CA ASP A 25 -9.94 -1.26 11.59
C ASP A 25 -10.63 -2.21 10.60
N VAL A 26 -9.83 -2.96 9.84
CA VAL A 26 -10.29 -3.95 8.84
C VAL A 26 -9.61 -5.29 9.01
N VAL A 27 -10.18 -6.33 8.40
CA VAL A 27 -9.56 -7.64 8.23
C VAL A 27 -9.25 -7.85 6.75
N ILE A 28 -8.02 -8.26 6.44
CA ILE A 28 -7.53 -8.43 5.07
C ILE A 28 -7.13 -9.90 4.85
N HIS A 29 -7.87 -10.59 3.99
CA HIS A 29 -7.48 -11.91 3.49
C HIS A 29 -6.81 -11.78 2.12
N ALA A 30 -5.49 -11.94 2.10
CA ALA A 30 -4.72 -12.04 0.88
C ALA A 30 -4.64 -13.50 0.41
N ARG A 31 -5.28 -13.80 -0.72
CA ARG A 31 -5.11 -15.05 -1.48
C ARG A 31 -4.37 -14.74 -2.78
N THR A 32 -3.85 -15.79 -3.44
CA THR A 32 -2.92 -15.73 -4.57
C THR A 32 -3.21 -14.66 -5.62
N GLU A 33 -4.48 -14.38 -5.92
CA GLU A 33 -4.88 -13.37 -6.90
C GLU A 33 -5.96 -12.42 -6.39
N ILE A 34 -6.43 -12.61 -5.15
CA ILE A 34 -7.59 -11.89 -4.61
C ILE A 34 -7.27 -11.40 -3.22
N VAL A 35 -7.42 -10.10 -3.01
CA VAL A 35 -7.39 -9.47 -1.69
C VAL A 35 -8.84 -9.18 -1.29
N GLN A 36 -9.28 -9.78 -0.20
CA GLN A 36 -10.59 -9.53 0.38
C GLN A 36 -10.43 -8.65 1.61
N VAL A 37 -11.14 -7.53 1.65
CA VAL A 37 -11.17 -6.60 2.80
C VAL A 37 -12.55 -6.70 3.45
N ILE A 38 -12.59 -6.80 4.78
CA ILE A 38 -13.79 -6.96 5.57
C ILE A 38 -13.77 -5.93 6.69
N GLY A 39 -14.81 -5.10 6.78
CA GLY A 39 -14.91 -4.00 7.74
C GLY A 39 -16.09 -3.10 7.42
N GLU A 40 -16.08 -1.89 7.96
CA GLU A 40 -17.02 -0.83 7.57
C GLU A 40 -16.75 -0.36 6.13
N GLU A 41 -17.75 0.18 5.45
CA GLU A 41 -17.63 0.55 4.02
C GLU A 41 -16.55 1.61 3.80
N SER A 42 -16.48 2.63 4.65
CA SER A 42 -15.45 3.68 4.56
C SER A 42 -14.04 3.11 4.79
N ALA A 43 -13.86 2.33 5.86
CA ALA A 43 -12.61 1.66 6.19
C ALA A 43 -12.14 0.70 5.09
N CYS A 44 -13.07 -0.03 4.46
CA CYS A 44 -12.76 -0.91 3.33
C CYS A 44 -12.28 -0.11 2.11
N GLU A 45 -12.87 1.05 1.85
CA GLU A 45 -12.45 1.93 0.76
C GLU A 45 -11.07 2.52 1.02
N GLU A 46 -10.79 2.97 2.25
CA GLU A 46 -9.46 3.45 2.65
C GLU A 46 -8.39 2.36 2.47
N ALA A 47 -8.66 1.14 2.95
CA ALA A 47 -7.75 0.00 2.79
C ALA A 47 -7.54 -0.35 1.31
N ARG A 48 -8.59 -0.31 0.49
CA ARG A 48 -8.51 -0.52 -0.95
C ARG A 48 -7.59 0.52 -1.61
N GLN A 49 -7.72 1.79 -1.25
CA GLN A 49 -6.89 2.87 -1.78
C GLN A 49 -5.42 2.71 -1.37
N VAL A 50 -5.15 2.38 -0.10
CA VAL A 50 -3.78 2.11 0.39
C VAL A 50 -3.13 0.95 -0.36
N ILE A 51 -3.84 -0.18 -0.48
CA ILE A 51 -3.35 -1.36 -1.22
C ILE A 51 -3.03 -0.98 -2.68
N GLN A 52 -3.91 -0.24 -3.35
CA GLN A 52 -3.69 0.19 -4.73
C GLN A 52 -2.49 1.12 -4.88
N ALA A 53 -2.34 2.10 -3.98
CA ALA A 53 -1.23 3.04 -4.01
C ALA A 53 0.12 2.32 -3.83
N LEU A 54 0.21 1.38 -2.89
CA LEU A 54 1.41 0.59 -2.66
C LEU A 54 1.69 -0.40 -3.81
N MET A 55 0.65 -0.99 -4.42
CA MET A 55 0.80 -1.81 -5.63
C MET A 55 1.42 -1.04 -6.79
N VAL A 56 1.16 0.27 -6.93
CA VAL A 56 1.81 1.10 -7.94
C VAL A 56 3.33 1.11 -7.73
N LEU A 57 3.81 1.21 -6.49
CA LEU A 57 5.24 1.18 -6.18
C LEU A 57 5.86 -0.19 -6.54
N VAL A 58 5.20 -1.29 -6.14
CA VAL A 58 5.66 -2.65 -6.44
C VAL A 58 5.71 -2.90 -7.96
N ASN A 59 4.67 -2.49 -8.69
CA ASN A 59 4.62 -2.63 -10.15
C ASN A 59 5.72 -1.82 -10.88
N ARG A 60 6.27 -0.80 -10.23
CA ARG A 60 7.41 -0.01 -10.72
C ARG A 60 8.76 -0.63 -10.35
N GLY A 61 8.77 -1.78 -9.68
CA GLY A 61 9.98 -2.46 -9.21
C GLY A 61 10.58 -1.84 -7.95
N MET A 62 9.85 -0.96 -7.27
CA MET A 62 10.29 -0.38 -6.00
C MET A 62 9.98 -1.34 -4.84
N THR A 63 10.85 -1.34 -3.83
CA THR A 63 10.62 -2.11 -2.61
C THR A 63 9.76 -1.28 -1.67
N VAL A 64 8.62 -1.83 -1.25
CA VAL A 64 7.78 -1.23 -0.21
C VAL A 64 8.34 -1.58 1.17
N GLY A 65 8.58 -0.57 1.98
CA GLY A 65 8.95 -0.68 3.39
C GLY A 65 7.88 -0.13 4.33
N THR A 66 8.07 -0.34 5.64
CA THR A 66 7.17 0.16 6.69
C THR A 66 6.87 1.68 6.57
N PRO A 67 7.85 2.57 6.29
CA PRO A 67 7.56 4.00 6.15
C PRO A 67 6.55 4.32 5.04
N ASP A 68 6.61 3.59 3.91
CA ASP A 68 5.70 3.78 2.78
C ASP A 68 4.27 3.40 3.18
N VAL A 69 4.11 2.29 3.91
CA VAL A 69 2.81 1.83 4.43
C VAL A 69 2.22 2.84 5.42
N VAL A 70 3.02 3.31 6.38
CA VAL A 70 2.59 4.34 7.35
C VAL A 70 2.19 5.63 6.63
N THR A 71 2.95 6.02 5.61
CA THR A 71 2.68 7.24 4.84
C THR A 71 1.40 7.11 4.02
N ALA A 72 1.19 5.98 3.35
CA ALA A 72 -0.03 5.70 2.60
C ALA A 72 -1.28 5.70 3.51
N ILE A 73 -1.20 5.06 4.68
CA ILE A 73 -2.28 5.06 5.69
C ILE A 73 -2.56 6.49 6.18
N SER A 74 -1.52 7.25 6.50
CA SER A 74 -1.69 8.65 6.93
C SER A 74 -2.34 9.49 5.84
N MET A 75 -1.92 9.33 4.58
CA MET A 75 -2.47 10.10 3.46
C MET A 75 -3.91 9.72 3.15
N VAL A 76 -4.30 8.44 3.22
CA VAL A 76 -5.69 8.04 2.97
C VAL A 76 -6.62 8.63 4.04
N LYS A 77 -6.21 8.60 5.32
CA LYS A 77 -6.95 9.20 6.44
C LYS A 77 -7.11 10.72 6.34
N ASN A 78 -6.30 11.38 5.51
CA ASN A 78 -6.35 12.82 5.26
C ASN A 78 -6.96 13.19 3.89
N ASP A 79 -7.51 12.22 3.15
CA ASP A 79 -8.00 12.41 1.76
C ASP A 79 -6.90 12.87 0.77
N GLU A 80 -5.65 12.49 1.03
CA GLU A 80 -4.47 12.92 0.25
C GLU A 80 -3.79 11.77 -0.52
N ILE A 81 -4.43 10.59 -0.61
CA ILE A 81 -3.81 9.39 -1.20
C ILE A 81 -3.38 9.59 -2.66
N ASP A 82 -4.07 10.45 -3.43
CA ASP A 82 -3.69 10.78 -4.80
C ASP A 82 -2.30 11.44 -4.90
N LYS A 83 -1.86 12.13 -3.83
CA LYS A 83 -0.54 12.74 -3.76
C LYS A 83 0.56 11.71 -3.50
N PHE A 84 0.22 10.56 -2.94
CA PHE A 84 1.19 9.52 -2.59
C PHE A 84 2.00 9.09 -3.81
N VAL A 85 1.34 8.71 -4.91
CA VAL A 85 2.04 8.26 -6.13
C VAL A 85 2.88 9.39 -6.75
N ALA A 86 2.38 10.63 -6.72
CA ALA A 86 3.08 11.79 -7.26
C ALA A 86 4.39 12.08 -6.50
N LEU A 87 4.42 11.90 -5.18
CA LEU A 87 5.63 12.08 -4.37
C LEU A 87 6.77 11.15 -4.83
N TYR A 88 6.46 9.88 -5.09
CA TYR A 88 7.46 8.92 -5.57
C TYR A 88 7.84 9.16 -7.05
N GLU A 89 6.94 9.71 -7.88
CA GLU A 89 7.31 10.14 -9.24
C GLU A 89 8.35 11.27 -9.22
N GLU A 90 8.19 12.26 -8.36
CA GLU A 90 9.13 13.37 -8.23
C GLU A 90 10.49 12.93 -7.65
N GLU A 91 10.51 11.98 -6.72
CA GLU A 91 11.74 11.48 -6.10
C GLU A 91 12.61 10.70 -7.11
N ILE A 92 12.00 9.86 -7.96
CA ILE A 92 12.71 9.11 -9.01
C ILE A 92 13.36 10.06 -10.04
N ILE A 93 12.67 11.14 -10.42
CA ILE A 93 13.21 12.13 -11.38
C ILE A 93 14.43 12.83 -10.79
N LYS A 94 14.45 13.10 -9.48
CA LYS A 94 15.60 13.74 -8.81
C LYS A 94 16.81 12.81 -8.72
N ASP A 95 16.63 11.53 -8.42
CA ASP A 95 17.75 10.58 -8.29
C ASP A 95 18.42 10.24 -9.62
N ASN A 96 17.68 10.25 -10.74
CA ASN A 96 18.24 9.96 -12.06
C ASN A 96 19.03 11.14 -12.69
N THR A 97 19.13 12.27 -11.98
CA THR A 97 19.86 13.47 -12.44
C THR A 97 21.17 13.71 -11.65
N GLY A 98 21.64 12.72 -10.88
CA GLY A 98 22.89 12.75 -10.10
C GLY A 98 24.05 12.03 -10.77
#